data_AF-A0A2E9BFX0-F1
#
_entry.id   AF-A0A2E9BFX0-F1
#
_cell.length_a   1.000
_cell.length_b   1.000
_cell.length_c   1.000
_cell.angle_alpha   90.00
_cell.angle_beta   90.00
_cell.angle_gamma   90.00
#
_symmetry.space_group_name_H-M   'P 1'
#
loop_
_entity.id
_entity.type
_entity.pdbx_description
1 polymer ?
#
loop_
_entity_poly.entity_id
_entity_poly.type
_entity_poly.pdbx_seq_one_letter_code
_entity_poly.pdbx_strand_id
1 'polypeptide(L)'
;MLYMAWFRFTFGQAGLVPTMDLWKHPEKTSLRVIATGIVMMIGAYIIGRVDFFPEPAGLIVTLIGTLTLTNGVYVWMSVIGPLSEASDESE
;
A
#
# COMPACT_ATOMS: atom_id res chain seq x y z
N MET A 1 3.71 7.40 -21.46
CA MET A 1 5.18 7.46 -21.28
C MET A 1 5.72 8.83 -20.87
N LEU A 2 5.07 9.97 -21.20
CA LEU A 2 5.55 11.32 -20.82
C LEU A 2 5.66 11.54 -19.29
N TYR A 3 4.68 11.06 -18.52
CA TYR A 3 4.67 11.18 -17.06
C TYR A 3 5.88 10.49 -16.41
N MET A 4 6.22 9.28 -16.87
CA MET A 4 7.36 8.52 -16.34
C MET A 4 8.71 9.21 -16.67
N ALA A 5 8.83 9.80 -17.86
CA ALA A 5 10.05 10.51 -18.27
C ALA A 5 10.28 11.78 -17.43
N TRP A 6 9.22 12.58 -17.20
CA TRP A 6 9.30 13.78 -16.36
C TRP A 6 9.57 13.45 -14.88
N PHE A 7 8.95 12.39 -14.37
CA PHE A 7 9.15 11.91 -13.00
C PHE A 7 10.59 11.43 -12.77
N ARG A 8 11.14 10.61 -13.68
CA ARG A 8 12.54 10.17 -13.62
C ARG A 8 13.54 11.33 -13.69
N PHE A 9 13.27 12.33 -14.53
CA PHE A 9 14.12 13.52 -14.64
C PHE A 9 14.12 14.39 -13.38
N THR A 10 12.97 14.50 -12.70
CA THR A 10 12.83 15.32 -11.48
C THR A 10 13.39 14.63 -10.24
N PHE A 11 13.18 13.32 -10.11
CA PHE A 11 13.50 12.59 -8.87
C PHE A 11 14.74 11.69 -8.95
N GLY A 12 15.32 11.50 -10.15
CA GLY A 12 16.64 10.87 -10.31
C GLY A 12 16.75 9.39 -9.90
N GLN A 13 15.64 8.71 -9.61
CA GLN A 13 15.60 7.31 -9.20
C GLN A 13 14.82 6.45 -10.21
N ALA A 14 15.43 5.33 -10.61
CA ALA A 14 14.77 4.28 -11.38
C ALA A 14 13.98 3.40 -10.41
N GLY A 15 12.75 3.82 -10.14
CA GLY A 15 11.81 3.11 -9.27
C GLY A 15 10.58 3.98 -9.08
N LEU A 16 9.38 3.41 -9.26
CA LEU A 16 8.12 4.18 -9.26
C LEU A 16 7.86 4.94 -7.94
N VAL A 17 8.49 4.56 -6.82
CA VAL A 17 8.33 5.23 -5.52
C VAL A 17 9.62 5.12 -4.66
N PRO A 18 10.31 6.24 -4.34
CA PRO A 18 11.51 6.28 -3.46
C PRO A 18 11.31 5.68 -2.07
N THR A 19 10.07 5.67 -1.59
CA THR A 19 9.70 5.22 -0.24
C THR A 19 9.82 3.70 -0.07
N MET A 20 9.85 2.94 -1.16
CA MET A 20 10.11 1.50 -1.15
C MET A 20 11.53 1.16 -0.70
N ASP A 21 12.50 1.98 -1.10
CA ASP A 21 13.91 1.78 -0.78
C ASP A 21 14.21 1.99 0.73
N LEU A 22 13.28 2.63 1.44
CA LEU A 22 13.31 2.75 2.90
C LEU A 22 12.88 1.46 3.63
N TRP A 23 12.25 0.51 2.92
CA TRP A 23 11.76 -0.74 3.51
C TRP A 23 12.82 -1.82 3.35
N LYS A 24 13.53 -2.14 4.44
CA LYS A 24 14.61 -3.16 4.43
C LYS A 24 14.21 -4.54 3.89
N HIS A 25 12.95 -4.95 4.11
CA HIS A 25 12.40 -6.24 3.64
C HIS A 25 10.96 -6.05 3.15
N PRO A 26 10.77 -5.52 1.94
CA PRO A 26 9.46 -5.07 1.47
C PRO A 26 8.49 -6.23 1.24
N GLU A 27 9.00 -7.43 0.93
CA GLU A 27 8.19 -8.65 0.79
C GLU A 27 7.46 -9.04 2.08
N LYS A 28 8.20 -9.16 3.18
CA LYS A 28 7.63 -9.55 4.48
C LYS A 28 6.84 -8.42 5.12
N THR A 29 7.23 -7.17 4.84
CA THR A 29 6.59 -5.99 5.42
C THR A 29 5.27 -5.69 4.73
N SER A 30 5.16 -5.86 3.41
CA SER A 30 3.91 -5.66 2.67
C SER A 30 2.79 -6.59 3.11
N LEU A 31 3.09 -7.88 3.31
CA LEU A 31 2.13 -8.84 3.86
C LEU A 31 1.65 -8.45 5.27
N ARG A 32 2.54 -7.93 6.13
CA ARG A 32 2.15 -7.42 7.46
C ARG A 32 1.26 -6.19 7.36
N VAL A 33 1.51 -5.30 6.41
CA VAL A 33 0.70 -4.10 6.19
C VAL A 33 -0.68 -4.46 5.65
N ILE A 34 -0.77 -5.39 4.70
CA ILE A 34 -2.04 -5.96 4.24
C ILE A 34 -2.82 -6.56 5.43
N ALA A 35 -2.16 -7.42 6.22
CA ALA A 35 -2.78 -8.02 7.40
C ALA A 35 -3.29 -6.97 8.41
N THR A 36 -2.51 -5.92 8.64
CA THR A 36 -2.90 -4.80 9.52
C THR A 36 -4.14 -4.08 8.98
N GLY A 37 -4.21 -3.82 7.67
CA GLY A 37 -5.38 -3.25 7.02
C GLY A 37 -6.62 -4.13 7.16
N ILE A 38 -6.48 -5.47 7.04
CA ILE A 38 -7.58 -6.42 7.29
C ILE A 38 -8.06 -6.34 8.75
N VAL A 39 -7.14 -6.31 9.71
CA VAL A 39 -7.49 -6.17 11.14
C VAL A 39 -8.23 -4.86 11.39
N MET A 40 -7.81 -3.76 10.77
CA MET A 40 -8.52 -2.49 10.85
C MET A 40 -9.94 -2.58 10.27
N MET A 41 -10.15 -3.31 9.17
CA MET A 41 -11.49 -3.53 8.61
C MET A 41 -12.41 -4.30 9.57
N ILE A 42 -11.89 -5.35 10.22
CA ILE A 42 -12.62 -6.11 11.24
C ILE A 42 -12.95 -5.20 12.43
N GLY A 43 -11.97 -4.41 12.89
CA GLY A 43 -12.15 -3.44 13.96
C GLY A 43 -13.20 -2.38 13.64
N ALA A 44 -13.17 -1.82 12.43
CA ALA A 44 -14.14 -0.83 11.97
C ALA A 44 -15.58 -1.35 12.01
N TYR A 45 -15.78 -2.60 11.59
CA TYR A 45 -17.08 -3.26 11.64
C TYR A 45 -17.57 -3.43 13.08
N ILE A 46 -16.71 -3.85 14.00
CA ILE A 46 -17.06 -3.97 15.42
C ILE A 46 -17.41 -2.59 15.98
N ILE A 47 -16.56 -1.58 15.75
CA ILE A 47 -16.74 -0.20 16.22
C ILE A 47 -18.09 0.38 15.75
N GLY A 48 -18.48 0.14 14.50
CA GLY A 48 -19.77 0.60 13.97
C GLY A 48 -21.00 -0.10 14.57
N ARG A 49 -20.81 -1.14 15.39
CA ARG A 49 -21.89 -1.90 16.05
C ARG A 49 -21.98 -1.67 17.56
N VAL A 50 -21.01 -0.99 18.16
CA VAL A 50 -21.00 -0.72 19.61
C VAL A 50 -21.28 0.74 19.89
N ASP A 51 -22.26 1.00 20.75
CA ASP A 51 -22.69 2.36 21.15
C ASP A 51 -21.65 3.11 22.02
N PHE A 52 -20.50 2.49 22.30
CA PHE A 52 -19.40 3.11 23.06
C PHE A 52 -18.64 4.16 22.23
N PHE A 53 -18.59 4.01 20.90
CA PHE A 53 -17.79 4.89 20.04
C PHE A 53 -18.66 5.94 19.33
N PRO A 54 -18.09 7.12 19.01
CA PRO A 54 -18.79 8.12 18.19
C PRO A 54 -19.22 7.54 16.84
N GLU A 55 -20.38 7.97 16.34
CA GLU A 55 -20.94 7.53 15.05
C GLU A 55 -19.94 7.49 13.88
N PRO A 56 -19.05 8.48 13.66
CA PRO A 56 -18.12 8.45 12.53
C PRO A 56 -16.86 7.60 12.77
N ALA A 57 -16.63 7.05 13.97
CA ALA A 57 -15.39 6.34 14.30
C ALA A 57 -15.15 5.14 13.39
N GLY A 58 -16.19 4.35 13.12
CA GLY A 58 -16.12 3.21 12.20
C GLY A 58 -15.74 3.62 10.78
N LEU A 59 -16.23 4.77 10.30
CA LEU A 59 -15.91 5.31 8.97
C LEU A 59 -14.44 5.72 8.86
N ILE A 60 -13.91 6.39 9.88
CA ILE A 60 -12.49 6.79 9.93
C ILE A 60 -11.59 5.55 9.92
N VAL A 61 -11.90 4.55 10.75
CA VAL A 61 -11.11 3.30 10.79
C VAL A 61 -11.20 2.55 9.47
N THR A 62 -12.36 2.53 8.82
CA THR A 62 -12.54 1.95 7.48
C THR A 62 -11.67 2.66 6.44
N LEU A 63 -11.62 4.00 6.46
CA LEU A 63 -10.80 4.80 5.56
C LEU A 63 -9.31 4.46 5.74
N ILE A 64 -8.83 4.47 6.99
CA ILE A 64 -7.44 4.14 7.32
C ILE A 64 -7.11 2.70 6.90
N GLY A 65 -8.00 1.75 7.19
CA GLY A 65 -7.85 0.34 6.79
C GLY A 65 -7.75 0.17 5.29
N THR A 66 -8.60 0.87 4.53
CA THR A 66 -8.62 0.82 3.05
C THR A 66 -7.35 1.43 2.44
N LEU A 67 -6.90 2.58 2.96
CA LEU A 67 -5.63 3.21 2.57
C LEU A 67 -4.45 2.27 2.82
N THR A 68 -4.42 1.66 4.00
CA THR A 68 -3.37 0.71 4.41
C THR A 68 -3.37 -0.53 3.53
N LEU A 69 -4.54 -1.11 3.27
CA LEU A 69 -4.71 -2.24 2.36
C LEU A 69 -4.20 -1.92 0.96
N THR A 70 -4.63 -0.79 0.40
CA THR A 70 -4.27 -0.40 -0.97
C THR A 70 -2.76 -0.17 -1.08
N ASN A 71 -2.16 0.46 -0.08
CA ASN A 71 -0.71 0.67 -0.02
C ASN A 71 0.04 -0.67 0.09
N GLY A 72 -0.38 -1.56 0.99
CA GLY A 72 0.24 -2.87 1.17
C GLY A 72 0.12 -3.76 -0.08
N VAL A 73 -1.04 -3.76 -0.74
CA VAL A 73 -1.26 -4.49 -2.00
C VAL A 73 -0.40 -3.90 -3.11
N TYR A 74 -0.34 -2.59 -3.24
CA TYR A 74 0.53 -1.93 -4.22
C TYR A 74 1.99 -2.34 -4.03
N VAL A 75 2.47 -2.30 -2.77
CA VAL A 75 3.85 -2.68 -2.46
C VAL A 75 4.10 -4.15 -2.78
N TRP A 76 3.19 -5.02 -2.39
CA TRP A 76 3.27 -6.45 -2.68
C TRP A 76 3.31 -6.73 -4.18
N MET A 77 2.43 -6.07 -4.96
CA MET A 77 2.39 -6.21 -6.41
C MET A 77 3.65 -5.69 -7.10
N SER A 78 4.25 -4.62 -6.57
CA SER A 78 5.46 -4.01 -7.12
C SER A 78 6.74 -4.78 -6.82
N VAL A 79 6.76 -5.62 -5.77
CA VAL A 79 7.96 -6.34 -5.33
C VAL A 79 7.91 -7.82 -5.69
N ILE A 80 6.76 -8.47 -5.50
CA ILE A 80 6.56 -9.91 -5.69
C ILE A 80 5.62 -10.19 -6.87
N GLY A 81 4.66 -9.30 -7.11
CA GLY A 81 3.63 -9.48 -8.11
C GLY A 81 4.07 -9.17 -9.55
N PRO A 82 3.17 -9.34 -10.53
CA PRO A 82 3.46 -9.21 -11.96
C PRO A 82 3.85 -7.79 -12.42
N LEU A 83 3.94 -6.83 -11.49
CA LEU A 83 4.38 -5.46 -11.74
C LEU A 83 5.81 -5.20 -11.21
N SER A 84 6.46 -6.17 -10.56
CA SER A 84 7.92 -6.13 -10.37
C SER A 84 8.54 -6.15 -11.76
N GLU A 85 9.50 -5.26 -12.05
CA GLU A 85 10.14 -5.02 -13.36
C GLU A 85 10.60 -6.29 -14.10
N ALA A 86 9.66 -7.03 -14.67
CA ALA A 86 9.83 -8.22 -15.49
C ALA A 86 8.98 -8.04 -16.75
N SER A 87 9.25 -6.96 -17.47
CA SER A 87 8.86 -6.80 -18.87
C SER A 87 9.89 -5.90 -19.54
N ASP A 88 10.71 -6.54 -20.38
CA ASP A 88 11.52 -5.98 -21.47
C ASP A 88 12.95 -5.48 -21.21
N GLU A 89 13.78 -6.36 -20.63
CA GLU A 89 15.22 -6.46 -20.99
C GLU A 89 15.58 -7.94 -21.18
N SER A 90 15.01 -8.58 -22.21
CA SER A 90 15.61 -9.77 -22.82
C SER A 90 16.06 -9.38 -24.22
N GLU A 91 17.32 -8.96 -24.28
CA GLU A 91 18.16 -8.89 -25.49
C GLU A 91 18.25 -10.26 -26.18
#